data_AF-A0A6P1Q306-F1
#
_entry.id   AF-A0A6P1Q306-F1
#
_cell.length_a   1.000
_cell.length_b   1.000
_cell.length_c   1.000
_cell.angle_alpha   90.00
_cell.angle_beta   90.00
_cell.angle_gamma   90.00
#
_symmetry.space_group_name_H-M   'P 1'
#
loop_
_entity.id
_entity.type
_entity.pdbx_description
1 polymer ?
#
loop_
_entity_poly.entity_id
_entity_poly.type
_entity_poly.pdbx_seq_one_letter_code
_entity_poly.pdbx_strand_id
1 'polypeptide(L)'
;MPLRDFESGVPSARVMSVDTTLLGLSDIAQRSQLSRQAIAMLKDGTRGPGHFPAPVQRLAGHSPLWRWASVARWLHESGKLSAELTENAQVMENINLALALRETPQRQYIIELATRLEQVAAEKNGTYLSAAKTRSTA
;
A
#
# COMPACT_ATOMS: atom_id res chain seq x y z
N MET A 1 10.17 -19.05 1.66
CA MET A 1 11.42 -18.99 2.44
C MET A 1 11.15 -18.25 3.74
N PRO A 2 11.37 -18.85 4.93
CA PRO A 2 11.09 -18.20 6.21
C PRO A 2 12.16 -17.15 6.56
N LEU A 3 11.75 -16.03 7.16
CA LEU A 3 12.62 -14.89 7.54
C LEU A 3 13.81 -15.27 8.45
N ARG A 4 13.73 -16.39 9.17
CA ARG A 4 14.77 -16.89 10.08
C ARG A 4 16.09 -17.22 9.37
N ASP A 5 16.03 -17.63 8.10
CA ASP A 5 17.21 -18.15 7.41
C ASP A 5 18.25 -17.05 7.11
N PHE A 6 17.82 -15.79 6.95
CA PHE A 6 18.70 -14.65 6.65
C PHE A 6 19.55 -14.17 7.83
N GLU A 7 19.10 -14.33 9.08
CA GLU A 7 19.80 -13.80 10.27
C GLU A 7 20.82 -14.81 10.86
N SER A 8 20.90 -16.01 10.29
CA SER A 8 21.69 -17.13 10.83
C SER A 8 23.21 -17.04 10.59
N GLY A 9 23.66 -16.26 9.61
CA GLY A 9 25.08 -16.20 9.20
C GLY A 9 25.92 -15.12 9.88
N VAL A 10 25.29 -14.12 10.51
CA VAL A 10 25.99 -13.00 11.17
C VAL A 10 25.25 -12.68 12.47
N PRO A 11 25.82 -12.96 13.66
CA PRO A 11 25.15 -12.84 14.98
C PRO A 11 24.64 -11.44 15.36
N SER A 12 24.76 -10.45 14.49
CA SER A 12 24.33 -9.06 14.70
C SER A 12 23.58 -8.45 13.52
N ALA A 13 23.38 -9.19 12.42
CA ALA A 13 22.62 -8.68 11.27
C ALA A 13 21.12 -8.80 11.55
N ARG A 14 20.38 -7.72 11.31
CA ARG A 14 18.91 -7.68 11.41
C ARG A 14 18.33 -7.27 10.08
N VAL A 15 17.32 -8.00 9.60
CA VAL A 15 16.64 -7.65 8.34
C VAL A 15 15.77 -6.42 8.58
N MET A 16 16.01 -5.31 7.89
CA MET A 16 15.22 -4.07 8.06
C MET A 16 14.10 -3.91 7.03
N SER A 17 14.28 -4.47 5.83
CA SER A 17 13.32 -4.46 4.74
C SER A 17 13.63 -5.61 3.77
N VAL A 18 12.61 -6.13 3.09
CA VAL A 18 12.77 -7.19 2.07
C VAL A 18 12.93 -6.60 0.66
N ASP A 19 12.34 -5.42 0.39
CA ASP A 19 12.43 -4.66 -0.88
C ASP A 19 11.79 -3.26 -0.69
N THR A 20 11.84 -2.38 -1.70
CA THR A 20 11.07 -1.13 -1.68
C THR A 20 9.58 -1.38 -2.00
N THR A 21 8.70 -0.80 -1.19
CA THR A 21 7.25 -0.77 -1.47
C THR A 21 6.76 0.57 -2.02
N LEU A 22 7.63 1.58 -2.04
CA LEU A 22 7.39 2.88 -2.66
C LEU A 22 8.08 2.95 -4.02
N LEU A 23 7.28 3.00 -5.07
CA LEU A 23 7.74 2.87 -6.45
C LEU A 23 7.42 4.11 -7.28
N GLY A 24 8.32 4.42 -8.21
CA GLY A 24 8.05 5.37 -9.28
C GLY A 24 7.31 4.70 -10.45
N LEU A 25 6.90 5.50 -11.44
CA LEU A 25 6.17 4.98 -12.62
C LEU A 25 6.97 3.95 -13.42
N SER A 26 8.30 4.11 -13.48
CA SER A 26 9.17 3.19 -14.21
C SER A 26 9.22 1.81 -13.53
N ASP A 27 9.34 1.76 -12.20
CA ASP A 27 9.36 0.50 -11.46
C ASP A 27 7.99 -0.18 -11.49
N ILE A 28 6.90 0.59 -11.39
CA ILE A 28 5.53 0.09 -11.54
C ILE A 28 5.36 -0.55 -12.91
N ALA A 29 5.81 0.12 -13.97
CA ALA A 29 5.75 -0.40 -15.34
C ALA A 29 6.51 -1.72 -15.46
N GLN A 30 7.74 -1.78 -14.96
CA GLN A 30 8.54 -3.00 -14.96
C GLN A 30 7.88 -4.15 -14.19
N ARG A 31 7.40 -3.90 -12.95
CA ARG A 31 6.77 -4.95 -12.12
C ARG A 31 5.43 -5.44 -12.67
N SER A 32 4.68 -4.57 -13.35
CA SER A 32 3.40 -4.91 -13.98
C SER A 32 3.54 -5.44 -15.41
N GLN A 33 4.76 -5.46 -15.97
CA GLN A 33 5.03 -5.79 -17.37
C GLN A 33 4.23 -4.91 -18.36
N LEU A 34 3.93 -3.68 -17.96
CA LEU A 34 3.28 -2.67 -18.79
C LEU A 34 4.31 -1.63 -19.24
N SER A 35 4.01 -0.90 -20.32
CA SER A 35 4.88 0.22 -20.70
C SER A 35 4.72 1.39 -19.73
N ARG A 36 5.80 2.16 -19.54
CA ARG A 36 5.75 3.40 -18.73
C ARG A 36 4.68 4.37 -19.23
N GLN A 37 4.48 4.44 -20.55
CA GLN A 37 3.43 5.25 -21.15
C GLN A 37 2.03 4.74 -20.79
N ALA A 38 1.80 3.42 -20.79
CA ALA A 38 0.52 2.85 -20.38
C ALA A 38 0.19 3.19 -18.93
N ILE A 39 1.15 3.08 -18.01
CA ILE A 39 0.96 3.47 -16.62
C ILE A 39 0.69 4.98 -16.50
N ALA A 40 1.42 5.83 -17.23
CA ALA A 40 1.17 7.28 -17.23
C ALA A 40 -0.26 7.62 -17.68
N MET A 41 -0.75 6.98 -18.75
CA MET A 41 -2.12 7.19 -19.24
C MET A 41 -3.18 6.76 -18.22
N LEU A 42 -2.95 5.64 -17.53
CA LEU A 42 -3.84 5.17 -16.45
C LEU A 42 -3.85 6.15 -15.28
N LYS A 43 -2.67 6.64 -14.88
CA LYS A 43 -2.49 7.65 -13.82
C LYS A 43 -3.20 8.96 -14.14
N ASP A 44 -3.09 9.43 -15.37
CA ASP A 44 -3.67 10.71 -15.81
C ASP A 44 -5.16 10.58 -16.18
N GLY A 45 -5.74 9.38 -16.06
CA GLY A 45 -7.16 9.13 -16.33
C GLY A 45 -7.53 9.19 -17.82
N THR A 46 -6.54 9.27 -18.71
CA THR A 46 -6.75 9.27 -20.16
C THR A 46 -7.09 7.87 -20.70
N ARG A 47 -6.85 6.83 -19.90
CA ARG A 47 -7.23 5.44 -20.20
C ARG A 47 -7.62 4.70 -18.91
N GLY A 48 -8.58 3.78 -19.01
CA GLY A 48 -8.99 2.91 -17.89
C GLY A 48 -10.11 3.50 -17.00
N PRO A 49 -10.42 2.84 -15.87
CA PRO A 49 -11.60 3.17 -15.04
C PRO A 49 -11.44 4.43 -14.19
N GLY A 50 -10.35 5.19 -14.34
CA GLY A 50 -10.00 6.31 -13.47
C GLY A 50 -9.64 5.85 -12.04
N HIS A 51 -9.59 6.80 -11.11
CA HIS A 51 -9.31 6.54 -9.69
C HIS A 51 -7.98 5.80 -9.43
N PHE A 52 -6.97 6.06 -10.27
CA PHE A 52 -5.63 5.56 -10.03
C PHE A 52 -5.15 6.01 -8.63
N PRO A 53 -4.47 5.14 -7.85
CA PRO A 53 -4.07 5.47 -6.49
C PRO A 53 -3.29 6.78 -6.39
N ALA A 54 -3.59 7.57 -5.36
CA ALA A 54 -2.86 8.80 -5.09
C ALA A 54 -1.41 8.46 -4.67
N PRO A 55 -0.41 9.24 -5.11
CA PRO A 55 0.96 9.06 -4.66
C PRO A 55 1.07 9.38 -3.18
N VAL A 56 1.89 8.61 -2.48
CA VAL A 56 2.16 8.75 -1.04
C VAL A 56 3.13 9.90 -0.78
N GLN A 57 4.07 10.12 -1.71
CA GLN A 57 5.08 11.16 -1.60
C GLN A 57 5.05 12.06 -2.82
N ARG A 58 4.90 13.37 -2.58
CA ARG A 58 5.01 14.45 -3.57
C ARG A 58 6.02 15.47 -3.04
N LEU A 59 7.31 15.22 -3.25
CA LEU A 59 8.34 16.21 -2.98
C LEU A 59 8.48 17.13 -4.19
N ALA A 60 8.56 18.45 -3.97
CA ALA A 60 8.83 19.40 -5.04
C ALA A 60 10.14 19.04 -5.73
N GLY A 61 10.12 18.89 -7.06
CA GLY A 61 11.30 18.51 -7.86
C GLY A 61 11.61 17.02 -7.98
N HIS A 62 10.90 16.14 -7.25
CA HIS A 62 11.08 14.68 -7.39
C HIS A 62 9.89 14.02 -8.07
N SER A 63 10.16 12.87 -8.71
CA SER A 63 9.09 12.03 -9.24
C SER A 63 8.22 11.51 -8.09
N PRO A 64 6.89 11.58 -8.21
CA PRO A 64 5.98 11.04 -7.21
C PRO A 64 6.21 9.54 -6.98
N LEU A 65 5.97 9.09 -5.75
CA LEU A 65 6.07 7.68 -5.35
C LEU A 65 4.71 7.14 -4.92
N TRP A 66 4.44 5.89 -5.30
CA TRP A 66 3.21 5.18 -4.97
C TRP A 66 3.50 3.96 -4.11
N ARG A 67 2.54 3.64 -3.24
CA ARG A 67 2.48 2.33 -2.59
C ARG A 67 2.19 1.26 -3.66
N TRP A 68 3.14 0.35 -3.87
CA TRP A 68 3.02 -0.71 -4.86
C TRP A 68 1.79 -1.58 -4.62
N ALA A 69 1.53 -2.00 -3.38
CA ALA A 69 0.36 -2.82 -3.04
C ALA A 69 -0.97 -2.18 -3.49
N SER A 70 -1.11 -0.85 -3.31
CA SER A 70 -2.31 -0.12 -3.74
C SER A 70 -2.44 -0.08 -5.26
N VAL A 71 -1.33 0.12 -5.98
CA VAL A 71 -1.33 0.13 -7.46
C VAL A 71 -1.56 -1.27 -8.02
N ALA A 72 -0.94 -2.30 -7.45
CA ALA A 72 -1.11 -3.69 -7.84
C ALA A 72 -2.57 -4.13 -7.71
N ARG A 73 -3.21 -3.81 -6.57
CA ARG A 73 -4.64 -4.06 -6.35
C ARG A 73 -5.50 -3.38 -7.40
N TRP A 74 -5.28 -2.08 -7.64
CA TRP A 74 -6.05 -1.35 -8.65
C TRP A 74 -5.85 -1.91 -10.07
N LEU A 75 -4.63 -2.31 -10.42
CA LEU A 75 -4.35 -2.94 -11.72
C LEU A 75 -5.05 -4.29 -11.86
N HIS A 76 -5.10 -5.08 -10.79
CA HIS A 76 -5.83 -6.35 -10.76
C HIS A 76 -7.33 -6.15 -10.92
N GLU A 77 -7.94 -5.23 -10.15
CA GLU A 77 -9.34 -4.83 -10.28
C GLU A 77 -9.64 -4.27 -11.70
N SER A 78 -8.65 -3.69 -12.35
CA SER A 78 -8.71 -3.20 -13.74
C SER A 78 -8.42 -4.27 -14.82
N GLY A 79 -8.26 -5.54 -14.44
CA GLY A 79 -7.97 -6.66 -15.33
C GLY A 79 -6.58 -6.65 -15.98
N LYS A 80 -5.60 -5.96 -15.36
CA LYS A 80 -4.25 -5.73 -15.92
C LYS A 80 -3.13 -6.41 -15.14
N LEU A 81 -3.42 -7.04 -14.01
CA LEU A 81 -2.44 -7.73 -13.17
C LEU A 81 -3.02 -9.03 -12.63
N SER A 82 -2.17 -10.05 -12.46
CA SER A 82 -2.59 -11.32 -11.87
C SER A 82 -2.88 -11.19 -10.37
N ALA A 83 -3.70 -12.10 -9.85
CA ALA A 83 -3.98 -12.19 -8.42
C ALA A 83 -2.69 -12.48 -7.62
N GLU A 84 -1.84 -13.36 -8.14
CA GLU A 84 -0.55 -13.73 -7.52
C GLU A 84 0.38 -12.52 -7.33
N LEU A 85 0.56 -11.68 -8.37
CA LEU A 85 1.41 -10.48 -8.25
C LEU A 85 0.84 -9.46 -7.28
N THR A 86 -0.49 -9.41 -7.18
CA THR A 86 -1.20 -8.53 -6.24
C THR A 86 -1.04 -9.01 -4.80
N GLU A 87 -1.18 -10.32 -4.57
CA GLU A 87 -0.95 -10.94 -3.27
C GLU A 87 0.51 -10.76 -2.83
N ASN A 88 1.47 -11.00 -3.73
CA ASN A 88 2.89 -10.78 -3.46
C ASN A 88 3.18 -9.33 -3.06
N ALA A 89 2.56 -8.35 -3.74
CA ALA A 89 2.69 -6.94 -3.39
C ALA A 89 2.17 -6.64 -1.97
N GLN A 90 1.04 -7.25 -1.60
CA GLN A 90 0.44 -7.08 -0.28
C GLN A 90 1.25 -7.76 0.83
N VAL A 91 1.75 -8.98 0.58
CA VAL A 91 2.62 -9.71 1.51
C VAL A 91 3.91 -8.92 1.77
N MET A 92 4.51 -8.38 0.72
CA MET A 92 5.73 -7.55 0.83
C MET A 92 5.50 -6.28 1.67
N GLU A 93 4.39 -5.57 1.45
CA GLU A 93 4.01 -4.41 2.27
C GLU A 93 3.85 -4.82 3.75
N ASN A 94 3.14 -5.91 4.03
CA ASN A 94 2.89 -6.38 5.39
C ASN A 94 4.19 -6.76 6.11
N ILE A 95 5.11 -7.44 5.42
CA ILE A 95 6.42 -7.79 5.99
C ILE A 95 7.22 -6.53 6.30
N ASN A 96 7.30 -5.58 5.38
CA ASN A 96 8.06 -4.35 5.61
C ASN A 96 7.47 -3.50 6.74
N LEU A 97 6.15 -3.44 6.87
CA LEU A 97 5.49 -2.79 8.01
C LEU A 97 5.81 -3.51 9.33
N ALA A 98 5.78 -4.84 9.35
CA ALA A 98 6.13 -5.62 10.53
C ALA A 98 7.61 -5.41 10.93
N LEU A 99 8.51 -5.34 9.96
CA LEU A 99 9.92 -5.03 10.21
C LEU A 99 10.10 -3.60 10.74
N ALA A 100 9.42 -2.60 10.16
CA ALA A 100 9.46 -1.24 10.67
C ALA A 100 8.94 -1.13 12.13
N LEU A 101 7.86 -1.85 12.45
CA LEU A 101 7.33 -1.95 13.82
C LEU A 101 8.26 -2.70 14.79
N ARG A 102 9.09 -3.63 14.29
CA ARG A 102 10.08 -4.34 15.10
C ARG A 102 11.23 -3.42 15.49
N GLU A 103 11.68 -2.57 14.57
CA GLU A 103 12.85 -1.70 14.76
C GLU A 103 12.53 -0.39 15.51
N THR A 104 11.27 0.04 15.56
CA THR A 104 10.89 1.30 16.22
C THR A 104 10.87 1.18 17.76
N PRO A 105 11.55 2.08 18.50
CA PRO A 105 11.48 2.12 19.96
C PRO A 105 10.08 2.44 20.51
N GLN A 106 9.24 3.12 19.71
CA GLN A 106 7.89 3.55 20.09
C GLN A 106 6.80 2.53 19.71
N ARG A 107 7.16 1.26 19.53
CA ARG A 107 6.24 0.20 19.05
C ARG A 107 4.89 0.20 19.77
N GLN A 108 4.89 0.27 21.11
CA GLN A 108 3.65 0.24 21.88
C GLN A 108 2.74 1.44 21.59
N TYR A 109 3.32 2.63 21.48
CA TYR A 109 2.59 3.84 21.14
C TYR A 109 2.03 3.78 19.72
N ILE A 110 2.78 3.22 18.76
CA ILE A 110 2.29 3.05 17.38
C ILE A 110 1.12 2.06 17.31
N ILE A 111 1.17 0.96 18.07
CA ILE A 111 0.06 0.01 18.18
C ILE A 111 -1.19 0.71 18.74
N GLU A 112 -1.01 1.50 19.81
CA GLU A 112 -2.12 2.27 20.39
C GLU A 112 -2.71 3.27 19.39
N LEU A 113 -1.86 4.00 18.65
CA LEU A 113 -2.31 4.90 17.58
C LEU A 113 -3.11 4.16 16.50
N ALA A 114 -2.65 2.98 16.08
CA ALA A 114 -3.37 2.17 15.09
C ALA A 114 -4.76 1.79 15.59
N THR A 115 -4.88 1.32 16.84
CA THR A 115 -6.18 1.00 17.46
C THR A 115 -7.10 2.22 17.53
N ARG A 116 -6.58 3.40 17.90
CA ARG A 116 -7.36 4.64 17.94
C ARG A 116 -7.88 5.05 16.56
N LEU A 117 -7.07 4.89 15.51
CA LEU A 117 -7.48 5.20 14.14
C LEU A 117 -8.61 4.26 13.65
N GLU A 118 -8.57 2.99 14.03
CA GLU A 118 -9.64 2.03 13.73
C GLU A 118 -10.96 2.40 14.41
N GLN A 119 -10.92 2.82 15.67
CA GLN A 119 -12.09 3.30 16.42
C GLN A 119 -12.74 4.51 15.75
N VAL A 120 -11.93 5.53 15.40
CA VAL A 120 -12.42 6.74 14.70
C VAL A 120 -13.05 6.39 13.35
N ALA A 121 -12.49 5.43 12.62
CA ALA A 121 -13.05 4.97 11.35
C ALA A 121 -14.40 4.25 11.56
N ALA A 122 -14.52 3.41 12.58
CA ALA A 122 -15.76 2.73 12.92
C ALA A 122 -16.88 3.70 13.35
N GLU A 123 -16.55 4.70 14.16
CA GLU A 123 -17.49 5.75 14.60
C GLU A 123 -18.05 6.57 13.43
N LYS A 124 -17.18 6.98 12.50
CA LYS A 124 -17.60 7.68 11.27
C LYS A 124 -18.57 6.81 10.47
N ASN A 125 -18.25 5.54 10.24
CA ASN A 125 -19.09 4.63 9.48
C ASN A 125 -20.46 4.39 10.15
N GLY A 126 -20.50 4.26 11.48
CA GLY A 126 -21.76 4.16 12.24
C GLY A 126 -22.63 5.42 12.15
N THR A 127 -21.99 6.60 12.14
CA THR A 127 -22.68 7.89 12.01
C THR A 127 -23.26 8.10 10.60
N TYR A 128 -22.54 7.67 9.55
CA TYR A 128 -23.07 7.73 8.18
C TYR A 128 -24.27 6.79 7.97
N LEU A 129 -24.24 5.59 8.55
CA LEU A 129 -25.34 4.62 8.46
C LEU A 129 -26.60 5.08 9.21
N SER A 130 -26.46 5.75 10.36
CA SER A 130 -27.61 6.31 11.09
C SER A 130 -28.23 7.52 10.37
N ALA A 131 -27.41 8.41 9.82
CA ALA A 131 -27.87 9.56 9.05
C ALA A 131 -28.59 9.16 7.74
N ALA A 132 -28.14 8.09 7.07
CA ALA A 132 -28.79 7.56 5.87
C ALA A 132 -30.17 6.93 6.17
N LYS A 133 -30.31 6.25 7.31
CA LYS A 133 -31.57 5.62 7.72
C LYS A 133 -32.66 6.65 8.06
N THR A 134 -32.26 7.79 8.61
CA THR A 134 -33.19 8.89 9.00
C THR A 134 -33.75 9.64 7.79
N ARG A 135 -33.02 9.68 6.66
CA ARG A 135 -33.50 10.29 5.40
C ARG A 135 -34.39 9.39 4.55
N SER A 136 -34.45 8.08 4.80
CA SER A 136 -35.31 7.16 4.06
C SER A 136 -36.71 6.98 4.68
N THR A 137 -36.94 7.54 5.86
CA THR A 137 -38.22 7.46 6.60
C THR A 137 -39.00 8.77 6.65
N ALA A 138 -38.63 9.74 5.80
CA ALA A 138 -39.29 11.04 5.66
C ALA A 138 -39.80 11.24 4.23
#